data_AF-A0A401W316-F1
#
_entry.id   AF-A0A401W316-F1
#
_cell.length_a   1.000
_cell.length_b   1.000
_cell.length_c   1.000
_cell.angle_alpha   90.00
_cell.angle_beta   90.00
_cell.angle_gamma   90.00
#
_symmetry.space_group_name_H-M   'P 1'
#
loop_
_entity.id
_entity.type
_entity.pdbx_description
1 polymer ?
#
loop_
_entity_poly.entity_id
_entity_poly.type
_entity_poly.pdbx_seq_one_letter_code
_entity_poly.pdbx_strand_id
1 'polypeptide(L)'
;MGEALLLSPAPGSKHQRASSRLRQKLDAAVEAVGAPAEVLGAVNVILPDGLFVPDIAVVDAAAADEDPVNADAEAVLLVVEIVSPSSSGRRTDRLLKPPYYAEAGVEHLWRLELEPVPTLIVCELENGRYVERTAAGAGRTTLIEKPLPVEVDPGALVRQRR
;
A
#
# COMPACT_ATOMS: atom_id res chain seq x y z
N MET A 1 -7.05 5.00 27.24
CA MET A 1 -7.30 3.61 26.81
C MET A 1 -5.98 3.10 26.23
N GLY A 2 -5.56 1.89 26.58
CA GLY A 2 -4.16 1.46 26.41
C GLY A 2 -3.69 1.39 24.97
N GLU A 3 -2.45 1.81 24.73
CA GLU A 3 -1.74 1.63 23.46
C GLU A 3 -1.65 0.13 23.15
N ALA A 4 -2.32 -0.31 22.09
CA ALA A 4 -2.25 -1.69 21.63
C ALA A 4 -1.17 -1.82 20.56
N LEU A 5 -0.04 -2.42 20.90
CA LEU A 5 0.99 -2.74 19.90
C LEU A 5 0.56 -3.98 19.12
N LEU A 6 0.17 -3.79 17.86
CA LEU A 6 -0.09 -4.88 16.95
C LEU A 6 1.23 -5.35 16.32
N LEU A 7 1.69 -6.54 16.71
CA LEU A 7 2.83 -7.19 16.07
C LEU A 7 2.37 -8.15 14.97
N SER A 8 2.98 -8.02 13.80
CA SER A 8 2.81 -8.95 12.68
C SER A 8 4.07 -9.81 12.52
N PRO A 9 3.95 -11.10 12.18
CA PRO A 9 5.12 -11.94 11.90
C PRO A 9 5.98 -11.36 10.77
N ALA A 10 7.29 -11.61 10.80
CA ALA A 10 8.21 -11.14 9.77
C ALA A 10 7.79 -11.64 8.36
N PRO A 11 7.89 -10.78 7.32
CA PRO A 11 7.42 -11.12 6.00
C PRO A 11 8.27 -12.19 5.32
N GLY A 12 7.59 -13.20 4.74
CA GLY A 12 8.23 -14.24 3.94
C GLY A 12 8.73 -13.74 2.58
N SER A 13 9.53 -14.54 1.87
CA SER A 13 10.20 -14.11 0.64
C SER A 13 9.26 -13.67 -0.50
N LYS A 14 8.03 -14.20 -0.59
CA LYS A 14 7.02 -13.75 -1.57
C LYS A 14 6.62 -12.28 -1.30
N HIS A 15 6.38 -11.94 -0.04
CA HIS A 15 6.01 -10.58 0.40
C HIS A 15 7.14 -9.60 0.11
N GLN A 16 8.38 -9.93 0.50
CA GLN A 16 9.54 -9.07 0.24
C GLN A 16 9.76 -8.81 -1.27
N ARG A 17 9.61 -9.85 -2.12
CA ARG A 17 9.70 -9.69 -3.58
C ARG A 17 8.58 -8.79 -4.12
N ALA A 18 7.36 -8.98 -3.64
CA ALA A 18 6.22 -8.18 -4.04
C ALA A 18 6.40 -6.71 -3.67
N SER A 19 6.78 -6.44 -2.40
CA SER A 19 7.07 -5.08 -1.91
C SER A 19 8.14 -4.39 -2.75
N SER A 20 9.32 -5.01 -2.89
CA SER A 20 10.43 -4.41 -3.63
C SER A 20 10.09 -4.11 -5.09
N ARG A 21 9.38 -5.01 -5.78
CA ARG A 21 9.05 -4.83 -7.20
C ARG A 21 7.89 -3.88 -7.43
N LEU A 22 6.90 -3.87 -6.54
CA LEU A 22 5.80 -2.91 -6.63
C LEU A 22 6.31 -1.51 -6.33
N ARG A 23 7.17 -1.34 -5.32
CA ARG A 23 7.83 -0.06 -5.03
C ARG A 23 8.60 0.46 -6.25
N GLN A 24 9.45 -0.37 -6.86
CA GLN A 24 10.16 0.01 -8.09
C GLN A 24 9.23 0.44 -9.24
N LYS A 25 8.06 -0.19 -9.38
CA LYS A 25 7.08 0.19 -10.39
C LYS A 25 6.41 1.53 -10.09
N LEU A 26 6.11 1.79 -8.81
CA LEU A 26 5.57 3.06 -8.35
C LEU A 26 6.61 4.17 -8.53
N ASP A 27 7.86 3.95 -8.13
CA ASP A 27 8.99 4.88 -8.30
C ASP A 27 9.12 5.29 -9.77
N ALA A 28 9.20 4.30 -10.67
CA ALA A 28 9.32 4.57 -12.11
C ALA A 28 8.12 5.34 -12.68
N ALA A 29 6.92 5.13 -12.12
CA ALA A 29 5.72 5.83 -12.56
C ALA A 29 5.65 7.27 -12.04
N VAL A 30 6.10 7.52 -10.80
CA VAL A 30 6.29 8.87 -10.25
C VAL A 30 7.27 9.66 -11.11
N GLU A 31 8.44 9.07 -11.43
CA GLU A 31 9.44 9.69 -12.31
C GLU A 31 8.87 9.98 -13.70
N ALA A 32 8.16 9.02 -14.29
CA ALA A 32 7.65 9.14 -15.66
C ALA A 32 6.63 10.28 -15.83
N VAL A 33 5.84 10.58 -14.80
CA VAL A 33 4.86 11.68 -14.84
C VAL A 33 5.39 12.98 -14.21
N GLY A 34 6.59 12.95 -13.62
CA GLY A 34 7.18 14.10 -12.92
C GLY A 34 6.35 14.54 -11.71
N ALA A 35 5.73 13.59 -11.00
CA ALA A 35 4.96 13.90 -9.80
C ALA A 35 5.90 14.30 -8.65
N PRO A 36 5.55 15.32 -7.85
CA PRO A 36 6.30 15.70 -6.65
C PRO A 36 5.95 14.73 -5.50
N ALA A 37 6.31 13.46 -5.64
CA ALA A 37 6.00 12.42 -4.67
C ALA A 37 7.20 11.50 -4.43
N GLU A 38 7.25 10.87 -3.26
CA GLU A 38 8.25 9.89 -2.86
C GLU A 38 7.56 8.54 -2.57
N VAL A 39 8.20 7.43 -2.97
CA VAL A 39 7.68 6.08 -2.68
C VAL A 39 8.49 5.43 -1.57
N LEU A 40 7.90 5.40 -0.38
CA LEU A 40 8.56 4.96 0.84
C LEU A 40 8.10 3.57 1.24
N GLY A 41 9.02 2.77 1.78
CA GLY A 41 8.70 1.51 2.45
C GLY A 41 8.85 1.67 3.95
N ALA A 42 7.92 1.11 4.73
CA ALA A 42 7.97 1.12 6.19
C ALA A 42 8.06 2.53 6.85
N VAL A 43 7.45 3.54 6.23
CA VAL A 43 7.25 4.88 6.84
C VAL A 43 6.11 4.84 7.86
N ASN A 44 6.16 5.66 8.91
CA ASN A 44 5.02 5.80 9.82
C ASN A 44 3.97 6.69 9.15
N VAL A 45 2.74 6.19 8.96
CA VAL A 45 1.59 7.01 8.60
C VAL A 45 0.87 7.41 9.89
N ILE A 46 0.88 8.70 10.20
CA ILE A 46 0.28 9.28 11.39
C ILE A 46 -1.22 9.46 11.18
N LEU A 47 -2.00 8.96 12.13
CA LEU A 47 -3.46 8.90 12.12
C LEU A 47 -3.99 9.57 13.40
N PRO A 48 -5.25 10.02 13.45
CA PRO A 48 -5.80 10.71 14.63
C PRO A 48 -5.63 9.95 15.95
N ASP A 49 -5.78 8.61 15.91
CA ASP A 49 -5.73 7.75 17.09
C ASP A 49 -4.47 6.85 17.15
N GLY A 50 -3.41 7.17 16.40
CA GLY A 50 -2.16 6.41 16.44
C GLY A 50 -1.36 6.48 15.14
N LEU A 51 -0.70 5.39 14.80
CA LEU A 51 0.01 5.26 13.53
C LEU A 51 -0.09 3.85 12.98
N PHE A 52 0.03 3.73 11.67
CA PHE A 52 0.31 2.45 11.01
C PHE A 52 1.56 2.56 10.17
N VAL A 53 2.22 1.41 10.00
CA VAL A 53 3.34 1.25 9.07
C VAL A 53 2.83 0.41 7.91
N PRO A 54 2.49 1.02 6.76
CA PRO A 54 2.16 0.28 5.55
C PRO A 54 3.41 -0.35 4.93
N ASP A 55 3.21 -1.35 4.07
CA ASP A 55 4.32 -1.96 3.33
C ASP A 55 4.95 -0.99 2.33
N ILE A 56 4.11 -0.14 1.70
CA ILE A 56 4.53 0.95 0.81
C ILE A 56 3.58 2.13 1.02
N ALA A 57 4.10 3.35 1.01
CA ALA A 57 3.33 4.58 0.90
C ALA A 57 3.87 5.43 -0.26
N VAL A 58 2.99 6.14 -0.96
CA VAL A 58 3.36 7.25 -1.85
C VAL A 58 2.96 8.53 -1.13
N VAL A 59 3.92 9.41 -0.90
CA VAL A 59 3.78 10.62 -0.06
C VAL A 59 4.18 11.83 -0.88
N ASP A 60 3.58 12.99 -0.62
CA ASP A 60 4.08 14.27 -1.15
C ASP A 60 5.58 14.45 -0.82
N ALA A 61 6.39 14.85 -1.82
CA ALA A 61 7.84 14.91 -1.66
C ALA A 61 8.29 15.98 -0.65
N ALA A 62 7.58 17.11 -0.57
CA ALA A 62 7.94 18.16 0.38
C ALA A 62 7.67 17.71 1.82
N ALA A 63 6.55 17.01 2.05
CA ALA A 63 6.24 16.41 3.34
C ALA A 63 7.26 15.34 3.75
N ALA A 64 7.69 14.50 2.79
CA ALA A 64 8.71 13.47 3.04
C ALA A 64 10.10 14.05 3.38
N ASP A 65 10.46 15.20 2.82
CA ASP A 65 11.70 15.91 3.15
C ASP A 65 11.63 16.61 4.52
N GLU A 66 10.45 17.06 4.94
CA GLU A 66 10.23 17.71 6.24
C GLU A 66 10.37 16.74 7.42
N ASP A 67 9.73 15.56 7.33
CA ASP A 67 9.90 14.47 8.29
C ASP A 67 10.21 13.15 7.56
N PRO A 68 11.48 12.68 7.60
CA PRO A 68 11.89 11.49 6.85
C PRO A 68 11.40 10.17 7.47
N VAL A 69 10.74 10.22 8.63
CA VAL A 69 10.27 9.03 9.36
C VAL A 69 8.76 8.95 9.41
N ASN A 70 8.08 10.10 9.48
CA ASN A 70 6.63 10.18 9.63
C ASN A 70 6.00 10.92 8.45
N ALA A 71 4.85 10.42 8.01
CA ALA A 71 3.99 11.07 7.04
C ALA A 71 2.61 11.27 7.67
N ASP A 72 2.16 12.52 7.74
CA ASP A 72 0.76 12.80 8.08
C ASP A 72 -0.15 12.24 7.00
N ALA A 73 -1.29 11.66 7.38
CA ALA A 73 -2.22 11.04 6.44
C ALA A 73 -2.64 11.97 5.28
N GLU A 74 -2.72 13.27 5.53
CA GLU A 74 -3.06 14.29 4.51
C GLU A 74 -2.01 14.40 3.39
N ALA A 75 -0.75 14.06 3.68
CA ALA A 75 0.34 14.03 2.70
C ALA A 75 0.43 12.69 1.95
N VAL A 76 -0.34 11.68 2.34
CA VAL A 76 -0.27 10.34 1.77
C VAL A 76 -1.23 10.21 0.58
N LEU A 77 -0.67 10.02 -0.62
CA LEU A 77 -1.41 9.83 -1.87
C LEU A 77 -1.89 8.37 -2.03
N LEU A 78 -1.11 7.41 -1.55
CA LEU A 78 -1.43 5.98 -1.64
C LEU A 78 -0.83 5.22 -0.46
N VAL A 79 -1.64 4.36 0.16
CA VAL A 79 -1.14 3.27 1.02
C VAL A 79 -1.27 1.92 0.30
N VAL A 80 -0.22 1.11 0.38
CA VAL A 80 -0.23 -0.27 -0.11
C VAL A 80 0.00 -1.24 1.05
N GLU A 81 -0.90 -2.19 1.18
CA GLU A 81 -0.82 -3.28 2.15
C GLU A 81 -0.67 -4.62 1.41
N ILE A 82 0.40 -5.35 1.69
CA ILE A 82 0.63 -6.68 1.14
C ILE A 82 0.14 -7.69 2.16
N VAL A 83 -1.01 -8.27 1.88
CA VAL A 83 -1.77 -9.02 2.87
C VAL A 83 -0.98 -10.21 3.38
N SER A 84 -0.79 -10.21 4.70
CA SER A 84 -0.05 -11.26 5.38
C SER A 84 -0.73 -12.64 5.20
N PRO A 85 0.05 -13.72 5.07
CA PRO A 85 -0.50 -15.07 4.99
C PRO A 85 -1.13 -15.54 6.31
N SER A 86 -0.78 -14.92 7.45
CA SER A 86 -1.34 -15.30 8.75
C SER A 86 -2.79 -14.83 8.90
N SER A 87 -3.60 -15.59 9.64
CA SER A 87 -4.99 -15.20 9.90
C SER A 87 -5.12 -13.86 10.63
N SER A 88 -4.19 -13.56 11.55
CA SER A 88 -4.15 -12.28 12.28
C SER A 88 -3.79 -11.12 11.37
N GLY A 89 -2.72 -11.25 10.59
CA GLY A 89 -2.30 -10.20 9.66
C GLY A 89 -3.35 -9.96 8.58
N ARG A 90 -3.93 -11.02 8.02
CA ARG A 90 -5.08 -10.91 7.10
C ARG A 90 -6.24 -10.11 7.69
N ARG A 91 -6.60 -10.36 8.95
CA ARG A 91 -7.66 -9.60 9.64
C ARG A 91 -7.26 -8.13 9.78
N THR A 92 -6.01 -7.86 10.12
CA THR A 92 -5.47 -6.50 10.21
C THR A 92 -5.56 -5.77 8.88
N ASP A 93 -4.98 -6.33 7.83
CA ASP A 93 -4.83 -5.67 6.53
C ASP A 93 -6.18 -5.50 5.81
N ARG A 94 -7.13 -6.42 6.05
CA ARG A 94 -8.45 -6.38 5.38
C ARG A 94 -9.53 -5.64 6.17
N LEU A 95 -9.48 -5.67 7.50
CA LEU A 95 -10.60 -5.21 8.34
C LEU A 95 -10.19 -4.13 9.34
N LEU A 96 -9.00 -4.22 9.94
CA LEU A 96 -8.60 -3.27 10.97
C LEU A 96 -8.11 -1.96 10.37
N LYS A 97 -7.09 -2.00 9.49
CA LYS A 97 -6.45 -0.79 8.97
C LYS A 97 -7.34 0.08 8.06
N PRO A 98 -8.13 -0.49 7.11
CA PRO A 98 -8.83 0.33 6.12
C PRO A 98 -9.76 1.41 6.69
N PRO A 99 -10.58 1.14 7.74
CA PRO A 99 -11.39 2.19 8.35
C PRO A 99 -10.58 3.37 8.91
N TYR A 100 -9.41 3.12 9.51
CA TYR A 100 -8.57 4.20 10.05
C TYR A 100 -7.92 5.04 8.95
N TYR A 101 -7.43 4.42 7.87
CA TYR A 101 -6.93 5.18 6.72
C TYR A 101 -8.05 6.01 6.06
N ALA A 102 -9.26 5.45 5.99
CA ALA A 102 -10.43 6.15 5.46
C ALA A 102 -10.85 7.34 6.34
N GLU A 103 -10.84 7.16 7.67
CA GLU A 103 -11.12 8.23 8.63
C GLU A 103 -10.06 9.34 8.58
N ALA A 104 -8.80 8.96 8.37
CA ALA A 104 -7.70 9.91 8.16
C ALA A 104 -7.65 10.52 6.75
N GLY A 105 -8.58 10.15 5.85
CA GLY A 105 -8.74 10.80 4.55
C GLY A 105 -7.81 10.31 3.43
N VAL A 106 -7.05 9.22 3.63
CA VAL A 106 -6.14 8.70 2.58
C VAL A 106 -6.96 8.24 1.37
N GLU A 107 -6.78 8.89 0.22
CA GLU A 107 -7.67 8.71 -0.93
C GLU A 107 -7.57 7.31 -1.56
N HIS A 108 -6.36 6.75 -1.64
CA HIS A 108 -6.11 5.47 -2.31
C HIS A 108 -5.55 4.42 -1.36
N LEU A 109 -6.17 3.24 -1.38
CA LEU A 109 -5.70 2.05 -0.69
C LEU A 109 -5.57 0.90 -1.69
N TRP A 110 -4.37 0.36 -1.83
CA TRP A 110 -4.13 -0.85 -2.60
C TRP A 110 -3.86 -2.02 -1.66
N ARG A 111 -4.53 -3.14 -1.90
CA ARG A 111 -4.31 -4.40 -1.19
C ARG A 111 -3.78 -5.46 -2.13
N LEU A 112 -2.55 -5.91 -1.90
CA LEU A 112 -1.94 -7.00 -2.65
C LEU A 112 -2.13 -8.32 -1.90
N GLU A 113 -3.10 -9.10 -2.34
CA GLU A 113 -3.34 -10.46 -1.86
C GLU A 113 -2.32 -11.42 -2.50
N LEU A 114 -1.60 -12.21 -1.69
CA LEU A 114 -0.58 -13.15 -2.19
C LEU A 114 -1.12 -14.57 -2.40
N GLU A 115 -2.24 -14.91 -1.76
CA GLU A 115 -2.83 -16.25 -1.75
C GLU A 115 -4.37 -16.15 -1.90
N PRO A 116 -5.02 -17.14 -2.55
CA PRO A 116 -4.43 -18.32 -3.20
C PRO A 116 -3.76 -17.98 -4.56
N VAL A 117 -4.13 -16.85 -5.16
CA VAL A 117 -3.56 -16.35 -6.42
C VAL A 117 -3.24 -14.87 -6.22
N PRO A 118 -2.04 -14.40 -6.61
CA PRO A 118 -1.68 -12.99 -6.49
C PRO A 118 -2.72 -12.08 -7.16
N THR A 119 -3.27 -11.14 -6.40
CA THR A 119 -4.32 -10.22 -6.87
C THR A 119 -4.11 -8.86 -6.23
N LEU A 120 -4.07 -7.79 -7.03
CA LEU A 120 -4.05 -6.43 -6.53
C LEU A 120 -5.47 -5.86 -6.55
N ILE A 121 -6.00 -5.56 -5.38
CA ILE A 121 -7.28 -4.87 -5.19
C ILE A 121 -6.99 -3.38 -5.05
N VAL A 122 -7.57 -2.58 -5.94
CA VAL A 122 -7.41 -1.12 -5.96
C VAL A 122 -8.69 -0.50 -5.44
N CYS A 123 -8.58 0.21 -4.33
CA CYS A 123 -9.69 0.90 -3.70
C CYS A 123 -9.50 2.42 -3.72
N GLU A 124 -10.61 3.13 -3.77
CA GLU A 124 -10.68 4.58 -3.61
C GLU A 124 -11.63 4.92 -2.46
N LEU A 125 -11.31 5.98 -1.73
CA LEU A 125 -12.15 6.50 -0.66
C LEU A 125 -13.39 7.16 -1.26
N GLU A 126 -14.57 6.71 -0.83
CA GLU A 126 -15.85 7.26 -1.25
C GLU A 126 -16.81 7.27 -0.06
N ASN A 127 -17.30 8.46 0.33
CA ASN A 127 -18.23 8.63 1.45
C ASN A 127 -17.73 7.97 2.76
N GLY A 128 -16.46 8.18 3.10
CA GLY A 128 -15.84 7.69 4.35
C GLY A 128 -15.53 6.19 4.36
N ARG A 129 -15.59 5.50 3.22
CA ARG A 129 -15.22 4.09 3.11
C ARG A 129 -14.50 3.78 1.79
N TYR A 130 -13.65 2.78 1.81
CA TYR A 130 -13.02 2.31 0.58
C TYR A 130 -13.98 1.49 -0.28
N VAL A 131 -14.02 1.80 -1.57
CA VAL A 131 -14.76 1.06 -2.59
C VAL A 131 -13.78 0.49 -3.60
N GLU A 132 -13.89 -0.81 -3.86
CA GLU A 132 -13.06 -1.49 -4.86
C GLU A 132 -13.41 -0.96 -6.26
N ARG A 133 -12.41 -0.40 -6.96
CA ARG A 133 -12.53 0.10 -8.33
C ARG A 133 -12.03 -0.90 -9.35
N THR A 134 -10.97 -1.64 -9.01
CA THR A 134 -10.32 -2.58 -9.92
C THR A 134 -9.72 -3.75 -9.14
N ALA A 135 -9.78 -4.94 -9.74
CA ALA A 135 -9.03 -6.11 -9.31
C ALA A 135 -8.13 -6.57 -10.46
N ALA A 136 -6.81 -6.41 -10.30
CA ALA A 136 -5.83 -6.93 -11.25
C ALA A 136 -5.42 -8.35 -10.82
N GLY A 137 -5.59 -9.33 -11.71
CA GLY A 137 -5.24 -10.73 -11.46
C GLY A 137 -3.89 -11.12 -12.03
N ALA A 138 -3.27 -12.15 -11.45
CA ALA A 138 -2.01 -12.71 -11.93
C ALA A 138 -2.08 -13.17 -13.41
N GLY A 139 -0.98 -12.97 -14.14
CA GLY A 139 -0.81 -13.38 -15.53
C GLY A 139 -1.36 -12.39 -16.56
N ARG A 140 -1.93 -11.26 -16.12
CA ARG A 140 -2.40 -10.17 -16.98
C ARG A 140 -1.86 -8.84 -16.48
N THR A 141 -1.10 -8.16 -17.34
CA THR A 141 -0.75 -6.75 -17.11
C THR A 141 -2.02 -5.90 -17.14
N THR A 142 -2.28 -5.19 -16.06
CA THR A 142 -3.43 -4.29 -15.91
C THR A 142 -2.89 -2.88 -15.65
N LEU A 143 -3.39 -1.87 -16.37
CA LEU A 143 -3.12 -0.47 -16.10
C LEU A 143 -4.02 -0.01 -14.96
N ILE A 144 -3.42 0.50 -13.89
CA ILE A 144 -4.13 1.22 -12.83
C ILE A 144 -3.85 2.70 -13.04
N GLU A 145 -4.88 3.52 -13.22
CA GLU A 145 -4.73 4.92 -13.64
C GLU A 145 -4.45 5.88 -12.48
N LYS A 146 -4.93 5.57 -11.27
CA LYS A 146 -4.87 6.44 -10.09
C LYS A 146 -4.18 5.79 -8.88
N PRO A 147 -3.48 6.57 -8.04
CA PRO A 147 -3.26 8.03 -8.15
C PRO A 147 -2.32 8.43 -9.29
N LEU A 148 -1.59 7.47 -9.83
CA LEU A 148 -0.67 7.64 -10.96
C LEU A 148 -0.68 6.37 -11.81
N PRO A 149 -0.39 6.46 -13.12
CA PRO A 149 -0.52 5.34 -14.04
C PRO A 149 0.55 4.27 -13.80
N VAL A 150 0.15 3.07 -13.38
CA VAL A 150 1.04 1.92 -13.14
C VAL A 150 0.53 0.69 -13.85
N GLU A 151 1.37 0.09 -14.69
CA GLU A 151 1.13 -1.23 -15.25
C GLU A 151 1.63 -2.34 -14.31
N VAL A 152 0.72 -3.24 -13.91
CA VAL A 152 1.03 -4.29 -12.94
C VAL A 152 0.45 -5.65 -13.34
N ASP A 153 1.28 -6.68 -13.20
CA ASP A 153 0.87 -8.08 -13.12
C ASP A 153 1.29 -8.62 -11.74
N PRO A 154 0.34 -8.86 -10.81
CA PRO A 154 0.64 -9.38 -9.48
C PRO A 154 1.40 -10.71 -9.48
N GLY A 155 1.18 -11.57 -10.49
CA GLY A 155 1.91 -12.83 -10.65
C GLY A 155 3.40 -12.61 -10.90
N ALA A 156 3.74 -11.60 -11.69
CA ALA A 156 5.12 -11.20 -11.94
C ALA A 156 5.80 -10.64 -10.68
N LEU A 157 5.06 -9.93 -9.82
CA LEU A 157 5.59 -9.37 -8.57
C LEU A 157 6.10 -10.45 -7.61
N VAL A 158 5.47 -11.62 -7.54
CA VAL A 158 5.85 -12.66 -6.56
C VAL A 158 6.82 -13.72 -7.09
N ARG A 159 6.98 -13.80 -8.42
CA ARG A 159 7.73 -14.87 -9.10
C ARG A 159 9.22 -14.90 -8.70
N GLN A 160 9.78 -16.07 -8.41
CA GLN A 160 11.23 -16.19 -8.20
C GLN A 160 11.98 -15.92 -9.51
N ARG A 161 13.16 -15.29 -9.42
CA ARG A 161 14.05 -15.18 -10.58
C ARG A 161 14.51 -16.61 -10.92
N ARG A 162 14.50 -16.95 -12.21
CA ARG A 162 15.10 -18.18 -12.72
C ARG A 162 16.58 -17.92 -12.97
#